data_AF-A0AAU0NP75-F1
#
_entry.id   AF-A0AAU0NP75-F1
#
_cell.length_a   1.000
_cell.length_b   1.000
_cell.length_c   1.000
_cell.angle_alpha   90.00
_cell.angle_beta   90.00
_cell.angle_gamma   90.00
#
_symmetry.space_group_name_H-M   'P 1'
#
loop_
_entity.id
_entity.type
_entity.pdbx_description
1 polymer ?
#
loop_
_entity_poly.entity_id
_entity_poly.type
_entity_poly.pdbx_seq_one_letter_code
_entity_poly.pdbx_strand_id
1 'polypeptide(L)'
;MKIVSGKKICLLIPDDVTEVTDIEKRAFDDFARKLFGAKNVLLGSEFPFVAPYEENGYVCISKTCRMMVMTYVKDKYKNVFNQKFIEAKEYTNEEIYNFINELYGGFGSIPKIYFNGLGLSQYSDIGIITDVMDLVNNFENALELAKI
;
A
#
# COMPACT_ATOMS: atom_id res chain seq x y z
N MET A 1 11.73 38.84 4.47
CA MET A 1 11.20 37.84 3.53
C MET A 1 11.15 36.51 4.27
N LYS A 2 9.99 36.10 4.77
CA LYS A 2 9.83 34.77 5.41
C LYS A 2 9.85 33.74 4.28
N ILE A 3 10.94 32.98 4.17
CA ILE A 3 10.94 31.74 3.40
C ILE A 3 10.00 30.82 4.18
N VAL A 4 8.75 30.74 3.74
CA VAL A 4 7.82 29.72 4.22
C VAL A 4 8.41 28.41 3.69
N SER A 5 9.02 27.62 4.58
CA SER A 5 9.45 26.25 4.29
C SER A 5 8.30 25.56 3.54
N GLY A 6 8.53 25.22 2.27
CA GLY A 6 7.47 24.78 1.37
C GLY A 6 6.84 23.51 1.89
N LYS A 7 5.52 23.53 2.11
CA LYS A 7 4.75 22.33 2.51
C LYS A 7 5.09 21.18 1.56
N LYS A 8 5.63 20.09 2.12
CA LYS A 8 5.87 18.81 1.43
C LYS A 8 4.50 18.25 1.02
N ILE A 9 4.39 17.76 -0.21
CA ILE A 9 3.17 17.07 -0.67
C ILE A 9 3.51 15.59 -0.74
N CYS A 10 2.75 14.78 -0.02
CA CYS A 10 2.91 13.33 -0.06
C CYS A 10 1.74 12.75 -0.85
N LEU A 11 2.06 11.93 -1.84
CA LEU A 11 1.08 11.24 -2.67
C LEU A 11 1.25 9.74 -2.43
N LEU A 12 0.23 9.13 -1.84
CA LEU A 12 0.09 7.69 -1.80
C LEU A 12 -0.49 7.24 -3.13
N ILE A 13 0.14 6.23 -3.74
CA ILE A 13 -0.23 5.71 -5.05
C ILE A 13 -0.59 4.23 -4.94
N PRO A 14 -1.48 3.73 -5.81
CA PRO A 14 -1.84 2.33 -5.83
C PRO A 14 -0.63 1.41 -5.92
N ASP A 15 -0.73 0.25 -5.28
CA ASP A 15 0.42 -0.64 -5.09
C ASP A 15 0.90 -1.30 -6.39
N ASP A 16 0.10 -1.28 -7.47
CA ASP A 16 0.48 -1.78 -8.80
C ASP A 16 1.48 -0.86 -9.53
N VAL A 17 1.79 0.32 -8.97
CA VAL A 17 2.87 1.18 -9.48
C VAL A 17 4.25 0.59 -9.20
N THR A 18 4.37 -0.42 -8.34
CA THR A 18 5.66 -1.11 -8.13
C THR A 18 6.09 -1.93 -9.36
N GLU A 19 5.14 -2.44 -10.15
CA GLU A 19 5.37 -3.30 -11.33
C GLU A 19 5.55 -2.52 -12.65
N VAL A 20 5.52 -1.19 -12.63
CA VAL A 20 5.67 -0.38 -13.86
C VAL A 20 7.13 -0.12 -14.20
N THR A 21 7.41 0.16 -15.47
CA THR A 21 8.75 0.46 -15.98
C THR A 21 9.33 1.75 -15.38
N ASP A 22 10.65 1.89 -15.39
CA ASP A 22 11.33 3.13 -14.95
C ASP A 22 10.91 4.36 -15.77
N ILE A 23 10.44 4.16 -17.01
CA ILE A 23 9.92 5.24 -17.86
C ILE A 23 8.57 5.70 -17.32
N GLU A 24 7.67 4.79 -17.00
CA GLU A 24 6.36 5.11 -16.42
C GLU A 24 6.50 5.77 -15.04
N LYS A 25 7.42 5.28 -14.20
CA LYS A 25 7.72 5.89 -12.89
C LYS A 25 8.17 7.35 -13.04
N ARG A 26 9.09 7.62 -13.98
CA ARG A 26 9.57 8.99 -14.26
C ARG A 26 8.49 9.88 -14.85
N ALA A 27 7.69 9.36 -15.79
CA ALA A 27 6.59 10.11 -16.39
C ALA A 27 5.57 10.53 -15.32
N PHE A 28 5.27 9.64 -14.37
CA PHE A 28 4.37 9.93 -13.27
C PHE A 28 4.96 10.95 -12.28
N ASP A 29 6.24 10.83 -11.89
CA ASP A 29 6.92 11.82 -11.04
C ASP A 29 6.94 13.21 -11.69
N ASP A 30 7.28 13.29 -12.97
CA ASP A 30 7.26 14.55 -13.73
C ASP A 30 5.85 15.16 -13.81
N PHE A 31 4.83 14.32 -14.03
CA PHE A 31 3.45 14.75 -14.05
C PHE A 31 3.03 15.31 -12.68
N ALA A 32 3.30 14.59 -11.59
CA ALA A 32 3.00 15.03 -10.24
C ALA A 32 3.70 16.35 -9.90
N ARG A 33 5.01 16.47 -10.20
CA ARG A 33 5.76 17.72 -9.99
C ARG A 33 5.17 18.88 -10.79
N LYS A 34 4.80 18.68 -12.05
CA LYS A 34 4.14 19.74 -12.86
C LYS A 34 2.80 20.14 -12.27
N LEU A 35 1.96 19.17 -11.91
CA LEU A 35 0.64 19.40 -11.34
C LEU A 35 0.70 20.23 -10.05
N PHE A 36 1.69 19.96 -9.19
CA PHE A 36 1.85 20.64 -7.91
C PHE A 36 2.83 21.83 -7.92
N GLY A 37 3.35 22.23 -9.09
CA GLY A 37 4.23 23.39 -9.23
C GLY A 37 5.62 23.19 -8.64
N ALA A 38 6.29 22.08 -8.96
CA ALA A 38 7.64 21.70 -8.54
C ALA A 38 7.90 21.75 -7.02
N LYS A 39 6.85 21.63 -6.21
CA LYS A 39 6.96 21.45 -4.76
C LYS A 39 7.72 20.15 -4.45
N ASN A 40 8.20 20.03 -3.21
CA ASN A 40 8.77 18.77 -2.72
C ASN A 40 7.66 17.70 -2.64
N VAL A 41 7.43 17.02 -3.75
CA VAL A 41 6.51 15.88 -3.86
C VAL A 41 7.25 14.60 -3.47
N LEU A 42 6.67 13.86 -2.53
CA LEU A 42 7.06 12.49 -2.23
C LEU A 42 5.99 11.53 -2.70
N LEU A 43 6.43 10.48 -3.37
CA LEU A 43 5.59 9.38 -3.82
C LEU A 43 5.85 8.16 -2.93
N GLY A 44 4.79 7.45 -2.55
CA GLY A 44 4.89 6.20 -1.80
C GLY A 44 3.71 5.29 -2.10
N SER A 45 3.91 3.98 -1.97
CA SER A 45 2.83 2.98 -2.10
C SER A 45 1.86 3.06 -0.91
N GLU A 46 0.66 2.49 -1.06
CA GLU A 46 -0.39 2.47 -0.04
C GLU A 46 -0.20 1.33 0.99
N PHE A 47 0.37 0.18 0.58
CA PHE A 47 0.54 -0.99 1.45
C PHE A 47 1.24 -0.73 2.81
N PRO A 48 2.15 0.24 2.99
CA PRO A 48 2.74 0.52 4.31
C PRO A 48 1.72 1.09 5.31
N PHE A 49 0.64 1.68 4.81
CA PHE A 49 -0.30 2.51 5.56
C PHE A 49 -1.68 1.86 5.71
N VAL A 50 -1.90 0.65 5.16
CA VAL A 50 -3.14 -0.10 5.42
C VAL A 50 -3.27 -0.55 6.88
N ALA A 51 -2.17 -0.57 7.62
CA ALA A 51 -2.13 -0.96 9.02
C ALA A 51 -1.47 0.14 9.87
N PRO A 52 -1.78 0.20 11.19
CA PRO A 52 -1.09 1.10 12.11
C PRO A 52 0.43 0.96 12.07
N TYR A 53 1.14 2.01 12.47
CA TYR A 53 2.61 2.06 12.42
C TYR A 53 3.26 0.93 13.24
N GLU A 54 2.68 0.59 14.39
CA GLU A 54 3.17 -0.43 15.31
C GLU A 54 2.91 -1.87 14.84
N GLU A 55 2.02 -2.06 13.85
CA GLU A 55 1.71 -3.39 13.33
C GLU A 55 2.93 -3.98 12.61
N ASN A 56 3.27 -5.21 13.01
CA ASN A 56 4.38 -5.99 12.47
C ASN A 56 3.82 -7.27 11.85
N GLY A 57 4.29 -7.62 10.65
CA GLY A 57 3.93 -8.89 10.02
C GLY A 57 2.46 -8.93 9.59
N TYR A 58 2.16 -8.44 8.40
CA TYR A 58 0.81 -8.46 7.85
C TYR A 58 0.83 -8.60 6.32
N VAL A 59 -0.29 -9.07 5.77
CA VAL A 59 -0.51 -9.13 4.33
C VAL A 59 -1.46 -8.00 3.93
N CYS A 60 -1.04 -7.19 2.98
CA CYS A 60 -1.86 -6.19 2.31
C CYS A 60 -2.37 -6.78 0.99
N ILE A 61 -3.67 -6.68 0.73
CA ILE A 61 -4.29 -7.07 -0.53
C ILE A 61 -4.97 -5.84 -1.13
N SER A 62 -4.37 -5.33 -2.19
CA SER A 62 -4.73 -4.06 -2.82
C SER A 62 -5.36 -4.32 -4.17
N LYS A 63 -6.61 -3.91 -4.37
CA LYS A 63 -7.28 -4.05 -5.68
C LYS A 63 -7.25 -2.73 -6.43
N THR A 64 -6.48 -2.69 -7.51
CA THR A 64 -6.41 -1.56 -8.44
C THR A 64 -7.32 -1.82 -9.64
N CYS A 65 -7.39 -0.85 -10.55
CA CYS A 65 -8.12 -1.03 -11.82
C CYS A 65 -7.43 -2.01 -12.78
N ARG A 66 -6.16 -2.35 -12.56
CA ARG A 66 -5.37 -3.25 -13.43
C ARG A 66 -5.24 -4.64 -12.84
N MET A 67 -5.03 -4.72 -11.54
CA MET A 67 -4.67 -5.99 -10.88
C MET A 67 -4.94 -5.97 -9.38
N MET A 68 -4.83 -7.15 -8.77
CA MET A 68 -4.79 -7.29 -7.32
C MET A 68 -3.34 -7.56 -6.89
N VAL A 69 -2.84 -6.76 -5.96
CA VAL A 69 -1.47 -6.79 -5.47
C VAL A 69 -1.47 -7.31 -4.04
N MET A 70 -0.80 -8.43 -3.80
CA MET A 70 -0.66 -9.03 -2.49
C MET A 70 0.76 -8.78 -1.99
N THR A 71 0.89 -8.02 -0.91
CA THR A 71 2.18 -7.59 -0.37
C THR A 71 2.33 -8.10 1.05
N TYR A 72 3.36 -8.93 1.31
CA TYR A 72 3.68 -9.35 2.67
C TYR A 72 4.69 -8.38 3.28
N VAL A 73 4.24 -7.65 4.30
CA VAL A 73 5.03 -6.67 5.04
C VAL A 73 5.53 -7.30 6.33
N LYS A 74 6.86 -7.39 6.47
CA LYS A 74 7.49 -8.22 7.51
C LYS A 74 7.60 -7.55 8.88
N ASP A 75 7.82 -6.24 8.90
CA ASP A 75 8.23 -5.53 10.11
C ASP A 75 7.70 -4.08 10.16
N LYS A 76 7.89 -3.43 11.30
CA LYS A 76 7.50 -2.02 11.55
C LYS A 76 8.18 -1.01 10.63
N TYR A 77 9.30 -1.36 10.00
CA TYR A 77 9.95 -0.51 8.99
C TYR A 77 9.28 -0.66 7.63
N LYS A 78 8.21 -1.45 7.57
CA LYS A 78 7.37 -1.70 6.39
C LYS A 78 8.17 -2.31 5.24
N ASN A 79 9.16 -3.13 5.58
CA ASN A 79 9.93 -3.89 4.60
C ASN A 79 9.06 -4.95 3.93
N VAL A 80 9.06 -4.96 2.60
CA VAL A 80 8.39 -5.98 1.79
C VAL A 80 9.23 -7.25 1.78
N PHE A 81 8.66 -8.36 2.25
CA PHE A 81 9.28 -9.67 2.13
C PHE A 81 9.02 -10.30 0.76
N ASN A 82 7.77 -10.25 0.31
CA ASN A 82 7.35 -10.80 -0.95
C ASN A 82 6.13 -10.03 -1.48
N GLN A 83 5.98 -10.01 -2.81
CA GLN A 83 4.86 -9.38 -3.48
C GLN A 83 4.39 -10.27 -4.63
N LYS A 84 3.07 -10.41 -4.78
CA LYS A 84 2.44 -11.19 -5.85
C LYS A 84 1.39 -10.34 -6.54
N PHE A 85 1.41 -10.40 -7.87
CA PHE A 85 0.48 -9.68 -8.74
C PHE A 85 -0.45 -10.70 -9.40
N ILE A 86 -1.76 -10.52 -9.23
CA ILE A 86 -2.78 -11.40 -9.80
C ILE A 86 -3.85 -10.58 -10.51
N GLU A 87 -4.64 -11.24 -11.37
CA GLU A 87 -5.69 -10.60 -12.15
C GLU A 87 -6.72 -9.87 -11.24
N ALA A 88 -7.18 -8.69 -11.66
CA ALA A 88 -8.22 -7.94 -10.94
C ALA A 88 -9.62 -8.53 -11.18
N LYS A 89 -9.87 -9.73 -10.65
CA LYS A 89 -11.21 -10.35 -10.65
C LYS A 89 -11.70 -10.64 -9.24
N GLU A 90 -12.84 -11.31 -9.16
CA GLU A 90 -13.38 -11.83 -7.89
C GLU A 90 -12.83 -13.23 -7.67
N TYR A 91 -12.34 -13.45 -6.46
CA TYR A 91 -11.85 -14.74 -5.97
C TYR A 91 -12.69 -15.17 -4.78
N THR A 92 -12.72 -16.46 -4.51
CA THR A 92 -13.23 -17.02 -3.26
C THR A 92 -12.25 -16.79 -2.11
N ASN A 93 -12.74 -16.85 -0.87
CA ASN A 93 -11.87 -16.77 0.32
C ASN A 93 -10.79 -17.86 0.30
N GLU A 94 -11.11 -19.06 -0.19
CA GLU A 94 -10.16 -20.17 -0.31
C GLU A 94 -9.03 -19.85 -1.30
N GLU A 95 -9.35 -19.29 -2.46
CA GLU A 95 -8.34 -18.86 -3.44
C GLU A 95 -7.43 -17.77 -2.87
N ILE A 96 -8.00 -16.79 -2.16
CA ILE A 96 -7.22 -15.74 -1.48
C ILE A 96 -6.26 -16.36 -0.47
N TYR A 97 -6.72 -17.31 0.36
CA TYR A 97 -5.85 -17.99 1.31
C TYR A 97 -4.74 -18.81 0.65
N ASN A 98 -5.02 -19.48 -0.46
CA ASN A 98 -4.01 -20.21 -1.22
C ASN A 98 -2.93 -19.26 -1.73
N PHE A 99 -3.30 -18.10 -2.27
CA PHE A 99 -2.32 -17.10 -2.69
C PHE A 99 -1.51 -16.53 -1.53
N ILE A 100 -2.12 -16.31 -0.36
CA ILE A 100 -1.41 -15.86 0.85
C ILE A 100 -0.41 -16.92 1.33
N ASN A 101 -0.81 -18.19 1.34
CA ASN A 101 0.06 -19.29 1.73
C ASN A 101 1.29 -19.39 0.82
N GLU A 102 1.10 -19.22 -0.49
CA GLU A 102 2.20 -19.15 -1.46
C GLU A 102 3.10 -17.93 -1.21
N LEU A 103 2.52 -16.77 -0.94
CA LEU A 103 3.25 -15.52 -0.67
C LEU A 103 4.14 -15.63 0.59
N TYR A 104 3.62 -16.29 1.62
CA TYR A 104 4.25 -16.46 2.94
C TYR A 104 5.17 -17.69 3.03
N GLY A 105 5.07 -18.64 2.09
CA GLY A 105 5.87 -19.87 2.06
C GLY A 105 5.29 -21.05 2.86
N GLY A 106 4.01 -21.00 3.25
CA GLY A 106 3.25 -22.16 3.73
C GLY A 106 3.49 -22.64 5.17
N PHE A 107 4.27 -21.93 6.01
CA PHE A 107 4.59 -22.38 7.37
C PHE A 107 4.16 -21.39 8.45
N GLY A 108 3.13 -21.75 9.25
CA GLY A 108 2.75 -21.04 10.48
C GLY A 108 1.34 -20.45 10.44
N SER A 109 1.03 -19.61 11.42
CA SER A 109 -0.24 -18.87 11.45
C SER A 109 -0.26 -17.80 10.36
N ILE A 110 -1.36 -17.72 9.63
CA ILE A 110 -1.57 -16.68 8.61
C ILE A 110 -1.47 -15.30 9.30
N PRO A 111 -0.66 -14.36 8.77
CA PRO A 111 -0.59 -13.00 9.30
C PRO A 111 -1.95 -12.30 9.24
N LYS A 112 -2.10 -11.18 9.96
CA LYS A 112 -3.28 -10.32 9.77
C LYS A 112 -3.37 -9.88 8.31
N ILE A 113 -4.59 -9.85 7.79
CA ILE A 113 -4.87 -9.48 6.40
C ILE A 113 -5.57 -8.12 6.41
N TYR A 114 -5.04 -7.20 5.63
CA TYR A 114 -5.60 -5.88 5.39
C TYR A 114 -5.94 -5.74 3.91
N PHE A 115 -7.09 -5.15 3.62
CA PHE A 115 -7.59 -4.92 2.26
C PHE A 115 -7.72 -3.43 1.99
N ASN A 116 -7.23 -2.94 0.85
CA ASN A 116 -7.46 -1.58 0.36
C ASN A 116 -7.88 -1.57 -1.12
N GLY A 117 -8.71 -0.60 -1.48
CA GLY A 117 -9.22 -0.45 -2.85
C GLY A 117 -10.63 -1.00 -3.05
N LEU A 118 -11.07 -1.00 -4.32
CA LEU A 118 -12.48 -1.18 -4.66
C LEU A 118 -12.90 -2.66 -4.72
N GLY A 119 -14.10 -2.97 -4.23
CA GLY A 119 -14.72 -4.30 -4.39
C GLY A 119 -14.15 -5.39 -3.48
N LEU A 120 -13.49 -5.01 -2.38
CA LEU A 120 -12.91 -5.95 -1.41
C LEU A 120 -13.76 -6.16 -0.15
N SER A 121 -14.85 -5.41 0.03
CA SER A 121 -15.71 -5.51 1.22
C SER A 121 -16.30 -6.91 1.44
N GLN A 122 -16.44 -7.71 0.37
CA GLN A 122 -16.86 -9.11 0.44
C GLN A 122 -15.89 -10.02 1.21
N TYR A 123 -14.65 -9.58 1.44
CA TYR A 123 -13.62 -10.34 2.14
C TYR A 123 -13.49 -9.96 3.63
N SER A 124 -14.47 -9.25 4.19
CA SER A 124 -14.46 -8.83 5.61
C SER A 124 -14.36 -9.98 6.61
N ASP A 125 -14.76 -11.19 6.20
CA ASP A 125 -14.69 -12.38 7.06
C ASP A 125 -13.27 -12.89 7.28
N ILE A 126 -12.33 -12.53 6.39
CA ILE A 126 -10.96 -13.04 6.40
C ILE A 126 -9.92 -11.96 6.70
N GLY A 127 -10.32 -10.69 6.85
CA GLY A 127 -9.41 -9.61 7.18
C GLY A 127 -10.09 -8.25 7.34
N ILE A 128 -9.28 -7.22 7.51
CA ILE A 128 -9.73 -5.87 7.84
C ILE A 128 -9.77 -5.03 6.57
N ILE A 129 -10.94 -4.47 6.25
CA ILE A 129 -11.07 -3.48 5.19
C ILE A 129 -10.52 -2.15 5.72
N THR A 130 -9.50 -1.63 5.05
CA THR A 130 -8.95 -0.31 5.34
C THR A 130 -9.52 0.70 4.37
N ASP A 131 -10.27 1.66 4.88
CA ASP A 131 -10.79 2.73 4.05
C ASP A 131 -9.74 3.82 3.79
N VAL A 132 -10.09 4.76 2.92
CA VAL A 132 -9.18 5.84 2.52
C VAL A 132 -8.85 6.77 3.69
N MET A 133 -9.77 6.98 4.62
CA MET A 133 -9.53 7.86 5.77
C MET A 133 -8.59 7.18 6.77
N ASP A 134 -8.74 5.88 7.00
CA ASP A 134 -7.83 5.10 7.84
C ASP A 134 -6.41 5.06 7.25
N LEU A 135 -6.29 4.90 5.93
CA LEU A 135 -5.01 5.02 5.21
C LEU A 135 -4.33 6.38 5.46
N VAL A 136 -5.09 7.47 5.32
CA VAL A 136 -4.59 8.83 5.55
C VAL A 136 -4.19 9.01 7.02
N ASN A 137 -5.00 8.54 7.96
CA ASN A 137 -4.70 8.64 9.39
C ASN A 137 -3.44 7.84 9.75
N ASN A 138 -3.30 6.62 9.25
CA ASN A 138 -2.12 5.78 9.47
C ASN A 138 -0.86 6.43 8.88
N PHE A 139 -1.00 7.08 7.71
CA PHE A 139 0.08 7.83 7.09
C PHE A 139 0.51 9.04 7.93
N GLU A 140 -0.44 9.85 8.40
CA GLU A 140 -0.16 11.01 9.26
C GLU A 140 0.50 10.58 10.57
N ASN A 141 -0.04 9.54 11.22
CA ASN A 141 0.53 8.97 12.44
C ASN A 141 1.97 8.46 12.22
N ALA A 142 2.24 7.82 11.09
CA ALA A 142 3.58 7.34 10.75
C ALA A 142 4.58 8.49 10.59
N LEU A 143 4.17 9.63 10.01
CA LEU A 143 5.02 10.82 9.89
C LEU A 143 5.39 11.39 11.27
N GLU A 144 4.42 11.47 12.18
CA GLU A 144 4.64 11.97 13.54
C GLU A 144 5.57 11.06 14.35
N LEU A 145 5.31 9.74 14.32
CA LEU A 145 6.06 8.76 15.11
C LEU A 145 7.47 8.52 14.57
N ALA A 146 7.66 8.54 13.25
CA ALA A 146 8.96 8.36 12.62
C ALA A 146 9.84 9.62 12.66
N LYS A 147 9.29 10.78 13.08
CA LYS A 147 9.97 12.09 13.13
C LYS A 147 10.64 12.47 11.79
N ILE A 148 9.97 12.19 10.66
CA ILE A 148 10.47 12.45 9.30
C ILE A 148 10.05 13.86 8.83
#